data_AF-X1BMY8-F1
#
_entry.id   AF-X1BMY8-F1
#
_cell.length_a   1.000
_cell.length_b   1.000
_cell.length_c   1.000
_cell.angle_alpha   90.00
_cell.angle_beta   90.00
_cell.angle_gamma   90.00
#
_symmetry.space_group_name_H-M   'P 1'
#
loop_
_entity.id
_entity.type
_entity.pdbx_description
1 polymer ?
#
loop_
_entity_poly.entity_id
_entity_poly.type
_entity_poly.pdbx_seq_one_letter_code
_entity_poly.pdbx_strand_id
1 'polypeptide(L)' 'KEKIKQVLKTPGPIVCEVLLLRNQRFSPRVSSERKPDGRIVSKSLEDMHPFLPREEFYSNMIIEPVAE' A
#
# COMPACT_ATOMS: atom_id res chain seq x y z
N LYS A 1 4.36 -20.65 12.84
CA LYS A 1 5.43 -19.67 13.14
C LYS A 1 6.82 -20.21 12.82
N GLU A 2 7.17 -21.44 13.22
CA GLU A 2 8.51 -22.01 12.97
C GLU A 2 8.90 -22.11 11.49
N LYS A 3 7.99 -22.51 10.59
CA LYS A 3 8.25 -22.50 9.14
C LYS A 3 8.64 -21.12 8.59
N ILE A 4 8.00 -20.05 9.06
CA ILE A 4 8.31 -18.67 8.63
C ILE A 4 9.72 -18.29 9.07
N LYS A 5 10.07 -18.57 10.33
CA LYS A 5 11.42 -18.31 10.85
C LYS A 5 12.48 -19.07 10.09
N GLN A 6 12.19 -20.32 9.69
CA GLN A 6 13.09 -21.13 8.89
C GLN A 6 13.31 -20.51 7.51
N VAL A 7 12.23 -20.15 6.80
CA VAL A 7 12.30 -19.49 5.47
C VAL A 7 13.10 -18.19 5.53
N LEU A 8 12.85 -17.34 6.52
CA LEU A 8 13.58 -16.06 6.68
C LEU A 8 15.07 -16.23 7.00
N LYS A 9 15.50 -17.40 7.48
CA LYS A 9 16.90 -17.72 7.79
C LYS A 9 17.63 -18.44 6.66
N THR A 10 16.91 -18.92 5.64
CA THR A 10 17.53 -19.64 4.53
C THR A 10 18.33 -18.67 3.66
N PRO A 11 19.59 -18.96 3.34
CA PRO A 11 20.37 -18.13 2.41
C PRO A 11 19.83 -18.27 0.99
N GLY A 12 19.73 -17.14 0.29
CA GLY A 12 19.26 -17.07 -1.10
C GLY A 12 17.74 -16.90 -1.24
N PRO A 13 17.24 -16.80 -2.49
CA PRO A 13 15.82 -16.57 -2.76
C PRO A 13 14.99 -17.83 -2.53
N ILE A 14 13.76 -17.64 -2.04
CA ILE A 14 12.75 -18.70 -1.88
C ILE A 14 11.47 -18.29 -2.59
N VAL A 15 10.84 -19.25 -3.27
CA VAL A 15 9.47 -19.12 -3.76
C VAL A 15 8.50 -19.56 -2.66
N CYS A 16 7.59 -18.68 -2.26
CA CYS A 16 6.55 -18.96 -1.29
C CYS A 16 5.17 -18.81 -1.93
N GLU A 17 4.39 -19.89 -1.91
CA GLU A 17 2.98 -19.83 -2.30
C GLU A 17 2.14 -19.38 -1.10
N VAL A 18 1.35 -18.33 -1.30
CA VAL A 18 0.43 -17.79 -0.29
C VAL A 18 -0.99 -18.00 -0.77
N LEU A 19 -1.70 -18.94 -0.14
CA LEU A 19 -3.11 -19.20 -0.42
C LEU A 19 -3.97 -18.20 0.37
N LEU A 20 -4.77 -17.42 -0.35
CA LEU A 20 -5.64 -16.40 0.22
C LEU A 20 -7.11 -16.71 -0.02
N LEU A 21 -7.96 -16.16 0.82
CA LEU A 21 -9.40 -16.13 0.57
C LEU A 21 -9.68 -15.23 -0.65
N ARG A 22 -10.64 -15.64 -1.50
CA ARG A 22 -11.03 -14.86 -2.70
C ARG A 22 -11.46 -13.44 -2.39
N ASN A 23 -12.03 -13.22 -1.21
CA ASN A 23 -12.55 -11.93 -0.75
C ASN A 23 -11.61 -11.25 0.27
N GLN A 24 -10.37 -11.71 0.40
CA GLN A 24 -9.38 -11.04 1.24
C GLN A 24 -9.20 -9.60 0.76
N ARG A 25 -9.50 -8.63 1.63
CA ARG A 25 -9.29 -7.21 1.32
C ARG A 25 -7.83 -6.85 1.56
N PHE A 26 -7.27 -6.07 0.65
CA PHE A 26 -5.94 -5.48 0.78
C PHE A 26 -6.05 -4.00 1.11
N SER A 27 -5.35 -3.58 2.16
CA SER A 27 -5.24 -2.20 2.58
C SER A 27 -3.87 -1.99 3.26
N PRO A 28 -3.20 -0.87 3.02
CA PRO A 28 -3.56 0.19 2.08
C PRO A 28 -3.35 -0.25 0.60
N ARG A 29 -4.05 0.39 -0.34
CA ARG A 29 -3.93 0.09 -1.78
C ARG A 29 -3.98 1.35 -2.63
N VAL A 30 -3.21 1.35 -3.72
CA VAL A 30 -3.31 2.38 -4.75
C VAL A 30 -4.76 2.42 -5.28
N SER A 31 -5.30 3.62 -5.36
CA SER A 31 -6.68 3.84 -5.78
C SER A 31 -6.83 5.21 -6.43
N SER A 32 -8.00 5.46 -7.02
CA SER A 32 -8.34 6.77 -7.56
C SER A 32 -9.28 7.48 -6.61
N GLU A 33 -9.07 8.78 -6.44
CA GLU A 33 -9.96 9.66 -5.69
C GLU A 33 -10.95 10.33 -6.65
N ARG A 34 -12.23 10.37 -6.25
CA ARG A 34 -13.22 11.21 -6.92
C ARG A 34 -13.26 12.57 -6.24
N LYS A 35 -12.80 13.60 -6.92
CA LYS A 35 -12.80 14.99 -6.45
C LYS A 35 -14.24 15.53 -6.34
N PRO A 36 -14.47 16.60 -5.53
CA PRO A 36 -15.79 17.22 -5.39
C PRO A 36 -16.41 17.71 -6.71
N ASP A 37 -15.57 18.08 -7.68
CA ASP A 37 -15.97 18.49 -9.04
C ASP A 37 -16.29 17.31 -9.97
N GLY A 38 -16.19 16.07 -9.47
CA GLY A 38 -16.47 14.85 -10.21
C GLY A 38 -15.29 14.28 -10.99
N ARG A 39 -14.13 14.96 -11.06
CA ARG A 39 -12.93 14.40 -11.68
C ARG A 39 -12.42 13.18 -10.91
N ILE A 40 -11.91 12.20 -11.63
CA ILE A 40 -11.26 11.01 -11.04
C ILE A 40 -9.76 11.18 -11.22
N VAL A 41 -9.01 11.19 -10.12
CA VAL A 41 -7.55 11.33 -10.11
C VAL A 41 -6.92 10.08 -9.52
N SER A 42 -6.02 9.47 -10.27
CA SER A 42 -5.23 8.33 -9.78
C SER A 42 -4.18 8.83 -8.81
N LYS A 43 -4.20 8.28 -7.59
CA LYS A 43 -3.25 8.64 -6.54
C LYS A 43 -1.91 7.97 -6.75
N SER A 44 -0.86 8.61 -6.24
CA SER A 44 0.50 8.09 -6.25
C SER A 44 0.66 6.90 -5.31
N LEU A 45 1.83 6.24 -5.37
CA LEU A 45 2.14 5.11 -4.49
C LEU A 45 2.27 5.53 -3.02
N GLU A 46 2.66 6.77 -2.74
CA GLU A 46 2.72 7.24 -1.35
C GLU A 46 1.35 7.58 -0.75
N ASP A 47 0.34 7.96 -1.55
CA ASP A 47 -1.02 8.31 -1.08
C ASP A 47 -2.02 7.17 -1.37
N MET A 48 -1.84 6.02 -0.71
CA MET A 48 -2.73 4.87 -0.86
C MET A 48 -4.03 5.02 -0.05
N HIS A 49 -5.11 4.43 -0.55
CA HIS A 49 -6.38 4.37 0.17
C HIS A 49 -6.30 3.37 1.36
N PRO A 50 -6.90 3.69 2.53
CA PRO A 50 -7.73 4.86 2.83
C PRO A 50 -6.93 6.15 2.94
N PHE A 51 -7.39 7.20 2.26
CA PHE A 51 -6.69 8.48 2.19
C PHE A 51 -6.71 9.18 3.55
N LEU A 52 -5.54 9.63 3.97
CA LEU A 52 -5.37 10.39 5.20
C LEU A 52 -5.83 11.86 5.01
N PRO A 53 -6.16 12.58 6.09
CA PRO A 53 -6.22 14.02 6.07
C PRO A 53 -4.92 14.58 5.47
N ARG A 54 -5.03 15.64 4.66
CA ARG A 54 -3.88 16.15 3.91
C ARG A 54 -2.72 16.58 4.83
N GLU A 55 -3.03 17.19 5.97
CA GLU A 55 -2.03 17.56 6.98
C GLU A 55 -1.24 16.36 7.52
N GLU A 56 -1.93 15.27 7.87
CA GLU A 56 -1.29 14.04 8.37
C GLU A 56 -0.42 13.39 7.28
N PHE A 57 -0.95 13.29 6.06
CA PHE A 57 -0.21 12.75 4.92
C PHE A 57 1.12 13.48 4.73
N TYR A 58 1.10 14.82 4.61
CA TYR A 58 2.31 15.61 4.42
C TYR A 58 3.26 15.52 5.62
N SER A 59 2.76 15.43 6.85
CA SER A 59 3.59 15.27 8.06
C SER A 59 4.33 13.93 8.12
N ASN A 60 3.78 12.88 7.49
CA ASN A 60 4.37 11.54 7.44
C ASN A 60 5.38 11.37 6.30
N MET A 61 5.43 12.32 5.36
CA MET A 61 6.32 12.23 4.21
C MET A 61 7.76 12.63 4.60
N ILE A 62 8.72 11.74 4.29
CA ILE A 62 10.15 11.98 4.53
C ILE A 62 10.73 12.95 3.47
N ILE A 63 10.14 12.96 2.27
CA ILE A 63 10.48 13.84 1.14
C ILE A 63 9.21 14.45 0.58
N GLU A 64 9.33 15.51 -0.22
CA GLU A 64 8.18 16.09 -0.89
C GLU A 64 7.48 15.05 -1.79
N PRO A 65 6.16 14.84 -1.63
CA PRO A 65 5.40 13.89 -2.45
C PRO A 65 5.23 14.42 -3.87
N VAL A 66 4.98 13.52 -4.82
CA VAL A 66 4.81 13.88 -6.23
C VAL A 66 3.56 14.75 -6.43
N ALA A 67 3.65 15.70 -7.36
CA ALA A 67 2.53 16.55 -7.73
C ALA A 67 1.40 15.74 -8.39
N GLU A 68 0.15 15.98 -7.98
CA GLU A 68 -1.07 15.29 -8.44
C GLU A 68 -1.91 16.11 -9.42
#